data_AF-D8LAT7-F1
#
_entry.id   AF-D8LAT7-F1
#
_cell.length_a   1.000
_cell.length_b   1.000
_cell.length_c   1.000
_cell.angle_alpha   90.00
_cell.angle_beta   90.00
_cell.angle_gamma   90.00
#
_symmetry.space_group_name_H-M   'P 1'
#
loop_
_entity.id
_entity.type
_entity.pdbx_description
1 polymer ?
#
loop_
_entity_poly.entity_id
_entity_poly.type
_entity_poly.pdbx_seq_one_letter_code
_entity_poly.pdbx_strand_id
1 'polypeptide(L)'
;MNLFGKAKAKPQAADTTSTILKLRETLDSLDKRENHIQKKIKAQLLDAKAKSSAKDKRGALFALKRKKMYEGEVNKLNGARMTLESQIIALEGSNMNMQTFNAMRSGAKAMQDARGRLDVDQVDDVMDDIKDEMDIAEQIGDAIARPADDLFDDDALLEELDMLEEADLEEQLLAPPAVPTARPAAPQGVEQPAVAESKVPEGYELPSVPSTTPVSAPVAVEEDEDARALRELEASMAM
;
A
#
# COMPACT_ATOMS: atom_id res chain seq x y z
N MET A 1 43.50 -34.94 29.33
CA MET A 1 43.31 -34.44 27.94
C MET A 1 41.85 -34.04 27.80
N ASN A 2 41.55 -32.74 27.89
CA ASN A 2 40.20 -32.22 27.67
C ASN A 2 40.09 -31.76 26.22
N LEU A 3 39.44 -32.57 25.37
CA LEU A 3 39.43 -32.44 23.92
C LEU A 3 38.03 -32.15 23.34
N PHE A 4 37.21 -31.34 23.99
CA PHE A 4 35.89 -30.95 23.45
C PHE A 4 35.50 -29.51 23.81
N GLY A 5 36.17 -28.55 23.17
CA GLY A 5 35.67 -27.19 23.02
C GLY A 5 35.06 -27.02 21.64
N LYS A 6 33.74 -27.25 21.48
CA LYS A 6 33.03 -26.85 20.25
C LYS A 6 33.10 -25.32 20.16
N ALA A 7 33.79 -24.81 19.13
CA ALA A 7 33.75 -23.39 18.80
C ALA A 7 32.30 -22.96 18.61
N LYS A 8 31.83 -21.96 19.36
CA LYS A 8 30.52 -21.34 19.14
C LYS A 8 30.54 -20.76 17.72
N ALA A 9 29.66 -21.27 16.85
CA ALA A 9 29.43 -20.68 15.54
C ALA A 9 29.10 -19.19 15.75
N LYS A 10 29.83 -18.32 15.05
CA LYS A 10 29.51 -16.88 15.00
C LYS A 10 28.03 -16.76 14.60
N PRO A 11 27.19 -16.01 15.32
CA PRO A 11 25.81 -15.82 14.92
C PRO A 11 25.83 -15.28 13.50
N GLN A 12 25.29 -16.06 12.56
CA GLN A 12 25.17 -15.67 11.18
C GLN A 12 24.29 -14.42 11.19
N ALA A 13 24.80 -13.30 10.67
CA ALA A 13 24.02 -12.08 10.58
C ALA A 13 22.71 -12.43 9.87
N ALA A 14 21.58 -12.10 10.50
CA ALA A 14 20.28 -12.36 9.91
C ALA A 14 20.26 -11.70 8.53
N ASP A 15 19.90 -12.46 7.49
CA ASP A 15 19.78 -11.91 6.15
C ASP A 15 18.70 -10.82 6.19
N THR A 16 19.09 -9.58 5.85
CA THR A 16 18.23 -8.40 5.86
C THR A 16 16.96 -8.65 5.04
N THR A 17 17.09 -9.34 3.90
CA THR A 17 15.96 -9.67 3.02
C THR A 17 14.99 -10.60 3.72
N SER A 18 15.50 -11.69 4.32
CA SER A 18 14.67 -12.63 5.10
C SER A 18 13.98 -11.96 6.30
N THR A 19 14.61 -10.95 6.89
CA THR A 19 14.04 -10.19 8.02
C THR A 19 12.90 -9.30 7.55
N ILE A 20 13.08 -8.59 6.43
CA ILE A 20 12.03 -7.77 5.81
C ILE A 20 10.80 -8.63 5.48
N LEU A 21 10.99 -9.82 4.92
CA LEU A 21 9.89 -10.75 4.63
C LEU A 21 9.09 -11.13 5.88
N LYS A 22 9.77 -11.50 6.98
CA LYS A 22 9.11 -11.83 8.26
C LYS A 22 8.36 -10.64 8.85
N LEU A 23 8.89 -9.44 8.72
CA LEU A 23 8.21 -8.22 9.19
C LEU A 23 6.91 -7.99 8.39
N ARG A 24 6.93 -8.20 7.07
CA ARG A 24 5.75 -8.10 6.21
C ARG A 24 4.71 -9.18 6.54
N GLU A 25 5.11 -10.44 6.74
CA GLU A 25 4.21 -11.51 7.19
C GLU A 25 3.56 -11.20 8.56
N THR A 26 4.32 -10.53 9.43
CA THR A 26 3.81 -10.07 10.73
C THR A 26 2.78 -8.95 10.54
N LEU A 27 3.01 -7.99 9.64
CA LEU A 27 2.03 -6.96 9.29
C LEU A 27 0.72 -7.58 8.78
N ASP A 28 0.78 -8.54 7.86
CA ASP A 28 -0.41 -9.24 7.38
C ASP A 28 -1.20 -9.93 8.51
N SER A 29 -0.48 -10.47 9.49
CA SER A 29 -1.08 -11.09 10.66
C SER A 29 -1.74 -10.06 11.58
N LEU A 30 -1.13 -8.89 11.76
CA LEU A 30 -1.71 -7.77 12.49
C LEU A 30 -2.96 -7.20 11.80
N ASP A 31 -2.99 -7.16 10.46
CA ASP A 31 -4.15 -6.77 9.66
C ASP A 31 -5.33 -7.71 9.87
N LYS A 32 -5.09 -9.02 9.74
CA LYS A 32 -6.10 -10.05 9.99
C LYS A 32 -6.65 -9.94 11.42
N ARG A 33 -5.77 -9.72 12.40
CA ARG A 33 -6.17 -9.54 13.79
C ARG A 33 -7.01 -8.29 14.00
N GLU A 34 -6.62 -7.14 13.47
CA GLU A 34 -7.39 -5.92 13.60
C GLU A 34 -8.77 -6.06 12.96
N ASN A 35 -8.86 -6.63 11.76
CA ASN A 35 -10.13 -6.92 11.09
C ASN A 35 -11.05 -7.79 11.97
N HIS A 36 -10.51 -8.81 12.64
CA HIS A 36 -11.26 -9.62 13.59
C HIS A 36 -11.74 -8.78 14.79
N ILE A 37 -10.89 -7.97 15.40
CA ILE A 37 -11.26 -7.11 16.53
C ILE A 37 -12.30 -6.05 16.11
N GLN A 38 -12.19 -5.48 14.92
CA GLN A 38 -13.20 -4.55 14.38
C GLN A 38 -14.57 -5.21 14.22
N LYS A 39 -14.63 -6.48 13.78
CA LYS A 39 -15.89 -7.25 13.78
C LYS A 39 -16.47 -7.38 15.19
N LYS A 40 -15.62 -7.63 16.21
CA LYS A 40 -16.07 -7.68 17.62
C LYS A 40 -16.57 -6.33 18.13
N ILE A 41 -15.95 -5.22 17.75
CA ILE A 41 -16.41 -3.85 18.05
C ILE A 41 -17.83 -3.65 17.51
N LYS A 42 -18.06 -3.98 16.23
CA LYS A 42 -19.38 -3.91 15.59
C LYS A 42 -20.41 -4.78 16.33
N ALA A 43 -20.05 -6.01 16.67
CA ALA A 43 -20.92 -6.92 17.42
C ALA A 43 -21.29 -6.37 18.81
N GLN A 44 -20.34 -5.82 19.58
CA GLN A 44 -20.63 -5.21 20.88
C GLN A 44 -21.50 -3.96 20.76
N LEU A 45 -21.37 -3.20 19.67
CA LEU A 45 -22.24 -2.05 19.41
C LEU A 45 -23.69 -2.48 19.14
N LEU A 46 -23.89 -3.54 18.35
CA LEU A 46 -25.21 -4.11 18.10
C LEU A 46 -25.84 -4.67 19.39
N ASP A 47 -25.06 -5.42 20.18
CA ASP A 47 -25.50 -5.96 21.48
C ASP A 47 -25.88 -4.84 22.47
N ALA A 48 -25.09 -3.76 22.53
CA ALA A 48 -25.40 -2.60 23.36
C ALA A 48 -26.72 -1.94 22.94
N LYS A 49 -26.96 -1.78 21.63
CA LYS A 49 -28.21 -1.22 21.08
C LYS A 49 -29.40 -2.11 21.42
N ALA A 50 -29.29 -3.43 21.21
CA ALA A 50 -30.35 -4.38 21.50
C ALA A 50 -30.75 -4.37 22.99
N LYS A 51 -29.76 -4.40 23.90
CA LYS A 51 -30.00 -4.35 25.36
C LYS A 51 -30.59 -3.00 25.80
N SER A 52 -30.15 -1.90 25.18
CA SER A 52 -30.73 -0.58 25.45
C SER A 52 -32.21 -0.53 25.05
N SER A 53 -32.57 -1.07 23.88
CA SER A 53 -33.97 -1.15 23.44
C SER A 53 -34.83 -2.03 24.36
N ALA A 54 -34.24 -3.09 24.93
CA ALA A 54 -34.88 -3.94 25.94
C ALA A 54 -34.93 -3.31 27.36
N LYS A 55 -34.52 -2.05 27.51
CA LYS A 55 -34.40 -1.34 28.80
C LYS A 55 -33.42 -1.98 29.80
N ASP A 56 -32.55 -2.89 29.36
CA ASP A 56 -31.44 -3.43 30.17
C ASP A 56 -30.24 -2.49 30.13
N LYS A 57 -30.29 -1.46 30.98
CA LYS A 57 -29.23 -0.47 31.10
C LYS A 57 -27.90 -1.08 31.56
N ARG A 58 -27.93 -2.10 32.43
CA ARG A 58 -26.70 -2.70 33.00
C ARG A 58 -25.98 -3.53 31.95
N GLY A 59 -26.72 -4.32 31.17
CA GLY A 59 -26.19 -5.09 30.06
C GLY A 59 -25.64 -4.21 28.94
N ALA A 60 -26.35 -3.13 28.58
CA ALA A 60 -25.88 -2.19 27.56
C ALA A 60 -24.56 -1.51 27.97
N LEU A 61 -24.43 -1.07 29.23
CA LEU A 61 -23.18 -0.50 29.75
C LEU A 61 -22.02 -1.50 29.70
N PHE A 62 -22.27 -2.77 29.98
CA PHE A 62 -21.24 -3.80 29.93
C PHE A 62 -20.76 -4.09 28.49
N ALA A 63 -21.68 -4.13 27.53
CA ALA A 63 -21.35 -4.25 26.11
C ALA A 63 -20.51 -3.05 25.62
N LEU A 64 -20.85 -1.83 26.03
CA LEU A 64 -20.07 -0.63 25.71
C LEU A 64 -18.66 -0.65 26.35
N LYS A 65 -18.50 -1.18 27.57
CA LYS A 65 -17.17 -1.37 28.17
C LYS A 65 -16.30 -2.34 27.36
N ARG A 66 -16.87 -3.45 26.91
CA ARG A 66 -16.19 -4.41 26.03
C ARG A 66 -15.81 -3.78 24.69
N LYS A 67 -16.72 -3.00 24.09
CA LYS A 67 -16.44 -2.22 22.88
C LYS A 67 -15.20 -1.33 23.06
N LYS A 68 -15.16 -0.52 24.13
CA LYS A 68 -14.01 0.34 24.43
C LYS A 68 -12.71 -0.44 24.63
N MET A 69 -12.77 -1.61 25.25
CA MET A 69 -11.59 -2.47 25.41
C MET A 69 -11.04 -2.92 24.05
N TYR A 70 -11.90 -3.34 23.13
CA TYR A 70 -11.50 -3.71 21.77
C TYR A 70 -10.97 -2.52 20.95
N GLU A 71 -11.57 -1.32 21.10
CA GLU A 71 -11.03 -0.10 20.49
C GLU A 71 -9.62 0.22 21.00
N GLY A 72 -9.36 0.01 22.30
CA GLY A 72 -8.02 0.12 22.85
C GLY A 72 -7.04 -0.92 22.29
N GLU A 73 -7.51 -2.13 21.96
CA GLU A 73 -6.68 -3.15 21.31
C GLU A 73 -6.34 -2.75 19.85
N VAL A 74 -7.31 -2.23 19.09
CA VAL A 74 -7.06 -1.69 17.74
C VAL A 74 -5.98 -0.61 17.76
N ASN A 75 -6.08 0.35 18.69
CA ASN A 75 -5.07 1.41 18.81
C ASN A 75 -3.66 0.86 19.09
N LYS A 76 -3.53 -0.21 19.87
CA LYS A 76 -2.23 -0.87 20.11
C LYS A 76 -1.71 -1.56 18.85
N LEU A 77 -2.58 -2.23 18.08
CA LEU A 77 -2.20 -2.86 16.82
C LEU A 77 -1.71 -1.81 15.80
N ASN A 78 -2.38 -0.66 15.71
CA ASN A 78 -1.99 0.43 14.82
C ASN A 78 -0.59 0.98 15.19
N GLY A 79 -0.32 1.18 16.48
CA GLY A 79 1.01 1.60 16.92
C GLY A 79 2.09 0.55 16.63
N ALA A 80 1.77 -0.74 16.77
CA ALA A 80 2.67 -1.83 16.41
C ALA A 80 2.98 -1.85 14.90
N ARG A 81 1.98 -1.65 14.03
CA ARG A 81 2.19 -1.58 12.58
C ARG A 81 3.11 -0.44 12.19
N MET A 82 2.84 0.77 12.65
CA MET A 82 3.68 1.94 12.34
C MET A 82 5.14 1.71 12.73
N THR A 83 5.36 1.01 13.86
CA THR A 83 6.71 0.62 14.29
C THR A 83 7.36 -0.37 13.32
N LEU A 84 6.63 -1.40 12.89
CA LEU A 84 7.13 -2.41 11.95
C LEU A 84 7.39 -1.83 10.55
N GLU A 85 6.50 -0.96 10.05
CA GLU A 85 6.66 -0.25 8.78
C GLU A 85 7.93 0.62 8.79
N SER A 86 8.13 1.39 9.86
CA SER A 86 9.36 2.18 10.05
C SER A 86 10.61 1.29 10.05
N GLN A 87 10.55 0.12 10.69
CA GLN A 87 11.66 -0.84 10.68
C GLN A 87 11.95 -1.41 9.29
N ILE A 88 10.91 -1.71 8.51
CA ILE A 88 11.06 -2.17 7.12
C ILE A 88 11.77 -1.11 6.29
N ILE A 89 11.32 0.15 6.34
CA ILE A 89 11.93 1.27 5.61
C ILE A 89 13.40 1.43 6.02
N ALA A 90 13.70 1.38 7.31
CA ALA A 90 15.07 1.48 7.81
C ALA A 90 15.97 0.34 7.31
N LEU A 91 15.46 -0.90 7.28
CA LEU A 91 16.19 -2.06 6.78
C LEU A 91 16.40 -1.99 5.26
N GLU A 92 15.42 -1.52 4.51
CA GLU A 92 15.52 -1.31 3.06
C GLU A 92 16.58 -0.25 2.74
N GLY A 93 16.56 0.89 3.44
CA GLY A 93 17.60 1.92 3.32
C GLY A 93 18.98 1.40 3.71
N SER A 94 19.08 0.61 4.78
CA SER A 94 20.34 -0.02 5.18
C SER A 94 20.85 -1.01 4.12
N ASN A 95 19.97 -1.74 3.46
CA ASN A 95 20.34 -2.66 2.39
C ASN A 95 20.89 -1.91 1.17
N MET A 96 20.22 -0.82 0.77
CA MET A 96 20.68 0.06 -0.30
C MET A 96 22.04 0.69 0.01
N ASN A 97 22.23 1.21 1.23
CA ASN A 97 23.52 1.75 1.67
C ASN A 97 24.65 0.71 1.60
N MET A 98 24.36 -0.54 1.97
CA MET A 98 25.29 -1.66 1.83
C MET A 98 25.64 -1.93 0.37
N GLN A 99 24.65 -1.94 -0.52
CA GLN A 99 24.89 -2.11 -1.96
C GLN A 99 25.76 -0.99 -2.53
N THR A 100 25.47 0.28 -2.19
CA THR A 100 26.30 1.43 -2.58
C THR A 100 27.72 1.29 -2.07
N PHE A 101 27.90 0.92 -0.80
CA PHE A 101 29.23 0.71 -0.22
C PHE A 101 30.00 -0.41 -0.94
N ASN A 102 29.35 -1.52 -1.27
CA ASN A 102 29.97 -2.60 -2.04
C ASN A 102 30.36 -2.16 -3.45
N ALA A 103 29.52 -1.37 -4.13
CA ALA A 103 29.82 -0.81 -5.44
C ALA A 103 31.03 0.13 -5.37
N MET A 104 31.07 1.03 -4.39
CA MET A 104 32.21 1.90 -4.13
C MET A 104 33.49 1.11 -3.88
N ARG A 105 33.42 0.05 -3.05
CA ARG A 105 34.56 -0.82 -2.76
C ARG A 105 35.06 -1.55 -4.00
N SER A 106 34.14 -2.05 -4.84
CA SER A 106 34.48 -2.68 -6.11
C SER A 106 35.15 -1.70 -7.07
N GLY A 107 34.60 -0.49 -7.18
CA GLY A 107 35.19 0.59 -7.97
C GLY A 107 36.59 0.97 -7.48
N ALA A 108 36.77 1.15 -6.17
CA ALA A 108 38.08 1.43 -5.58
C ALA A 108 39.09 0.32 -5.86
N LYS A 109 38.68 -0.96 -5.79
CA LYS A 109 39.53 -2.09 -6.14
C LYS A 109 39.89 -2.11 -7.64
N ALA A 110 38.93 -1.87 -8.52
CA ALA A 110 39.19 -1.79 -9.95
C ALA A 110 40.16 -0.64 -10.30
N MET A 111 40.01 0.52 -9.64
CA MET A 111 40.94 1.64 -9.76
C MET A 111 42.34 1.28 -9.25
N GLN A 112 42.45 0.56 -8.12
CA GLN A 112 43.73 0.09 -7.60
C GLN A 112 44.40 -0.93 -8.53
N ASP A 113 43.62 -1.89 -9.06
CA ASP A 113 44.13 -2.92 -9.97
C ASP A 113 44.53 -2.30 -11.33
N ALA A 114 43.81 -1.28 -11.82
CA ALA A 114 44.19 -0.51 -13.01
C ALA A 114 45.49 0.27 -12.78
N ARG A 115 45.65 0.92 -11.62
CA ARG A 115 46.90 1.59 -11.23
C ARG A 115 48.06 0.61 -11.09
N GLY A 116 47.83 -0.57 -10.49
CA GLY A 116 48.88 -1.58 -10.33
C GLY A 116 49.31 -2.27 -11.64
N ARG A 117 48.59 -2.05 -12.74
CA ARG A 117 48.96 -2.49 -14.10
C ARG A 117 49.71 -1.43 -14.90
N LEU A 118 49.64 -0.16 -14.46
CA LEU A 118 50.51 0.90 -14.97
C LEU A 118 51.81 0.77 -14.18
N ASP A 119 52.91 0.48 -14.87
CA ASP A 119 54.22 0.33 -14.24
C ASP A 119 54.55 1.60 -13.44
N VAL A 120 55.09 1.48 -12.21
CA VAL A 120 55.30 2.64 -11.33
C VAL A 120 56.18 3.70 -12.01
N ASP A 121 57.13 3.25 -12.85
CA ASP A 121 57.99 4.12 -13.66
C ASP A 121 57.23 4.87 -14.77
N GLN A 122 56.17 4.27 -15.33
CA GLN A 122 55.26 4.95 -16.28
C GLN A 122 54.27 5.87 -15.57
N VAL A 123 53.96 5.60 -14.30
CA VAL A 123 53.08 6.45 -13.49
C VAL A 123 53.81 7.72 -13.07
N ASP A 124 55.11 7.69 -12.76
CA ASP A 124 55.88 8.90 -12.46
C ASP A 124 55.98 9.84 -13.69
N ASP A 125 56.29 9.30 -14.87
CA ASP A 125 56.30 10.07 -16.13
C ASP A 125 54.92 10.66 -16.45
N VAL A 126 53.85 9.86 -16.32
CA VAL A 126 52.48 10.32 -16.56
C VAL A 126 51.99 11.28 -15.47
N MET A 127 52.47 11.18 -14.23
CA MET A 127 52.11 12.10 -13.14
C MET A 127 52.78 13.46 -13.30
N ASP A 128 53.99 13.52 -13.88
CA ASP A 128 54.60 14.79 -14.27
C ASP A 128 53.88 15.40 -15.49
N ASP A 129 53.53 14.61 -16.51
CA ASP A 129 52.66 15.07 -17.61
C ASP A 129 51.27 15.55 -17.11
N ILE A 130 50.69 14.88 -16.10
CA ILE A 130 49.39 15.26 -15.50
C ILE A 130 49.51 16.54 -14.67
N LYS A 131 50.63 16.81 -13.98
CA LYS A 131 50.82 18.09 -13.28
C LYS A 131 50.89 19.24 -14.27
N ASP A 132 51.65 19.07 -15.35
CA ASP A 132 51.73 20.06 -16.42
C ASP A 132 50.35 20.30 -17.04
N GLU A 133 49.56 19.24 -17.25
CA GLU A 133 48.22 19.36 -17.82
C GLU A 133 47.17 19.86 -16.80
N MET A 134 47.35 19.63 -15.50
CA MET A 134 46.52 20.20 -14.43
C MET A 134 46.79 21.69 -14.25
N ASP A 135 48.04 22.14 -14.36
CA ASP A 135 48.38 23.56 -14.39
C ASP A 135 47.77 24.24 -15.62
N ILE A 136 47.70 23.55 -16.76
CA ILE A 136 46.98 24.02 -17.96
C ILE A 136 45.45 23.99 -17.74
N ALA A 137 44.91 22.95 -17.11
CA ALA A 137 43.49 22.83 -16.82
C ALA A 137 43.01 23.81 -15.75
N GLU A 138 43.85 24.21 -14.79
CA GLU A 138 43.59 25.28 -13.83
C GLU A 138 43.67 26.65 -14.51
N GLN A 139 44.60 26.87 -15.46
CA GLN A 139 44.59 28.06 -16.31
C GLN A 139 43.36 28.14 -17.23
N ILE A 140 42.90 27.01 -17.76
CA ILE A 140 41.64 26.91 -18.53
C ILE A 140 40.44 27.06 -17.61
N GLY A 141 40.50 26.47 -16.42
CA GLY A 141 39.51 26.57 -15.35
C GLY A 141 39.31 28.01 -14.93
N ASP A 142 40.38 28.77 -14.66
CA ASP A 142 40.34 30.20 -14.37
C ASP A 142 39.88 31.04 -15.58
N ALA A 143 40.18 30.61 -16.81
CA ALA A 143 39.69 31.26 -18.02
C ALA A 143 38.19 31.01 -18.30
N ILE A 144 37.66 29.84 -17.90
CA ILE A 144 36.25 29.43 -18.05
C ILE A 144 35.42 29.85 -16.82
N ALA A 145 36.01 29.84 -15.63
CA ALA A 145 35.42 30.25 -14.34
C ALA A 145 35.41 31.77 -14.15
N ARG A 146 35.59 32.54 -15.23
CA ARG A 146 34.86 33.81 -15.33
C ARG A 146 33.40 33.49 -14.99
N PRO A 147 32.84 34.05 -13.91
CA PRO A 147 31.80 33.35 -13.16
C PRO A 147 30.59 33.06 -14.05
N ALA A 148 30.27 31.78 -14.20
CA ALA A 148 28.94 31.31 -14.62
C ALA A 148 28.03 31.18 -13.39
N ASP A 149 28.15 32.12 -12.45
CA ASP A 149 27.34 32.25 -11.22
C ASP A 149 25.87 32.62 -11.52
N ASP A 150 25.50 32.67 -12.80
CA ASP A 150 24.22 33.13 -13.35
C ASP A 150 23.40 31.96 -13.95
N LEU A 151 23.79 30.70 -13.70
CA LEU A 151 23.15 29.52 -14.32
C LEU A 151 21.94 28.98 -13.55
N PHE A 152 21.76 29.38 -12.29
CA PHE A 152 20.59 29.04 -11.48
C PHE A 152 20.19 30.28 -10.68
N ASP A 153 19.28 31.06 -11.25
CA ASP A 153 18.63 32.18 -10.58
C ASP A 153 17.56 31.62 -9.62
N ASP A 154 17.75 31.83 -8.32
CA ASP A 154 16.81 31.39 -7.29
C ASP A 154 15.40 31.96 -7.52
N ASP A 155 15.27 33.12 -8.18
CA ASP A 155 13.97 33.73 -8.52
C ASP A 155 13.24 32.93 -9.61
N ALA A 156 13.97 32.34 -10.58
CA ALA A 156 13.39 31.48 -11.61
C ALA A 156 12.95 30.11 -11.05
N LEU A 157 13.66 29.59 -10.05
CA LEU A 157 13.28 28.36 -9.35
C LEU A 157 12.05 28.56 -8.45
N LEU A 158 11.89 29.75 -7.87
CA LEU A 158 10.71 30.11 -7.09
C LEU A 158 9.45 30.25 -7.97
N GLU A 159 9.58 30.83 -9.16
CA GLU A 159 8.47 30.91 -10.13
C GLU A 159 8.02 29.51 -10.61
N GLU A 160 8.96 28.58 -10.83
CA GLU A 160 8.62 27.19 -11.16
C GLU A 160 7.87 26.48 -10.02
N LEU A 161 8.26 26.73 -8.77
CA LEU A 161 7.58 26.19 -7.59
C LEU A 161 6.14 26.72 -7.48
N ASP A 162 5.93 28.02 -7.68
CA ASP A 162 4.61 28.65 -7.59
C ASP A 162 3.64 28.10 -8.66
N MET A 163 4.12 27.86 -9.89
CA MET A 163 3.31 27.25 -10.96
C MET A 163 2.87 25.81 -10.63
N LEU A 164 3.73 25.03 -9.97
CA LEU A 164 3.40 23.67 -9.51
C LEU A 164 2.30 23.68 -8.44
N GLU A 165 2.37 24.61 -7.49
CA GLU A 165 1.36 24.76 -6.44
C GLU A 165 0.00 25.19 -6.99
N GLU A 166 -0.02 26.07 -8.00
CA GLU A 166 -1.26 26.55 -8.62
C GLU A 166 -1.94 25.44 -9.44
N ALA A 167 -1.16 24.59 -10.14
CA ALA A 167 -1.68 23.43 -10.86
C ALA A 167 -2.34 22.39 -9.93
N ASP A 168 -1.73 22.11 -8.77
CA ASP A 168 -2.29 21.21 -7.75
C ASP A 168 -3.60 21.74 -7.15
N LEU A 169 -3.69 23.06 -6.96
CA LEU A 169 -4.90 23.74 -6.47
C LEU A 169 -6.02 23.71 -7.52
N GLU A 170 -5.71 23.94 -8.79
CA GLU A 170 -6.66 23.84 -9.89
C GLU A 170 -7.20 22.40 -10.02
N GLU A 171 -6.34 21.38 -9.88
CA GLU A 171 -6.77 19.98 -9.86
C GLU A 171 -7.71 19.67 -8.68
N GLN A 172 -7.45 20.23 -7.49
CA GLN A 172 -8.37 20.12 -6.34
C GLN A 172 -9.70 20.85 -6.54
N LEU A 173 -9.71 21.97 -7.29
CA LEU A 173 -10.92 22.74 -7.57
C LEU A 173 -11.77 22.15 -8.71
N LEU A 174 -11.13 21.51 -9.70
CA LEU A 174 -11.81 20.76 -10.75
C LEU A 174 -12.32 19.39 -10.26
N ALA A 175 -11.88 18.92 -9.10
CA ALA A 175 -12.43 17.73 -8.47
C ALA A 175 -13.93 17.97 -8.17
N PRO A 176 -14.86 17.20 -8.78
CA PRO A 176 -16.28 17.45 -8.62
C PRO A 176 -16.68 17.25 -7.14
N PRO A 177 -17.57 18.10 -6.58
CA PRO A 177 -18.04 17.89 -5.22
C PRO A 177 -18.72 16.52 -5.14
N ALA A 178 -18.36 15.73 -4.13
CA ALA A 178 -19.01 14.45 -3.86
C ALA A 178 -20.50 14.68 -3.61
N VAL A 179 -21.32 14.49 -4.65
CA VAL A 179 -22.77 14.63 -4.59
C VAL A 179 -23.33 13.48 -3.75
N PRO A 180 -24.02 13.75 -2.61
CA PRO A 180 -24.70 12.70 -1.88
C PRO A 180 -25.86 12.17 -2.72
N THR A 181 -25.82 10.89 -3.07
CA THR A 181 -26.88 10.19 -3.83
C THR A 181 -28.10 9.93 -2.94
N ALA A 182 -28.88 10.97 -2.64
CA ALA A 182 -30.22 10.84 -2.09
C ALA A 182 -31.24 10.78 -3.24
N ARG A 183 -31.76 9.57 -3.51
CA ARG A 183 -32.78 9.29 -4.54
C ARG A 183 -34.16 9.79 -4.06
N PRO A 184 -34.88 10.66 -4.80
CA PRO A 184 -36.23 11.06 -4.40
C PRO A 184 -37.23 9.93 -4.64
N ALA A 185 -38.09 9.69 -3.63
CA ALA A 185 -39.21 8.77 -3.71
C ALA A 185 -40.33 9.32 -4.63
N ALA A 186 -40.88 8.46 -5.49
CA ALA A 186 -41.98 8.78 -6.39
C ALA A 186 -43.31 9.00 -5.63
N PRO A 187 -44.17 9.96 -6.04
CA PRO A 187 -45.48 10.13 -5.43
C PRO A 187 -46.53 9.20 -6.05
N GLN A 188 -47.34 8.58 -5.19
CA GLN A 188 -48.54 7.83 -5.54
C GLN A 188 -49.75 8.77 -5.69
N GLY A 189 -50.59 8.48 -6.70
CA GLY A 189 -52.05 8.60 -6.65
C GLY A 189 -52.70 9.93 -7.08
N VAL A 190 -53.52 9.86 -8.14
CA VAL A 190 -54.87 10.47 -8.24
C VAL A 190 -55.67 9.78 -9.37
N GLU A 191 -56.95 9.54 -9.10
CA GLU A 191 -57.93 8.76 -9.88
C GLU A 191 -58.68 9.55 -10.98
N GLN A 192 -59.03 8.81 -12.07
CA GLN A 192 -60.24 8.87 -12.94
C GLN A 192 -60.53 10.07 -13.89
N PRO A 193 -61.36 9.92 -14.97
CA PRO A 193 -62.20 8.78 -15.40
C PRO A 193 -62.08 8.33 -16.88
N ALA A 194 -62.82 7.26 -17.19
CA ALA A 194 -62.89 6.47 -18.43
C ALA A 194 -63.41 7.18 -19.70
N VAL A 195 -62.94 6.74 -20.88
CA VAL A 195 -63.67 6.81 -22.16
C VAL A 195 -63.41 5.53 -22.98
N ALA A 196 -64.47 5.09 -23.64
CA ALA A 196 -64.72 3.77 -24.20
C ALA A 196 -63.99 3.44 -25.52
N GLU A 197 -63.69 2.15 -25.64
CA GLU A 197 -63.88 1.25 -26.78
C GLU A 197 -63.91 1.83 -28.21
N SER A 198 -62.93 1.45 -29.04
CA SER A 198 -63.09 1.43 -30.51
C SER A 198 -62.34 0.25 -31.12
N LYS A 199 -63.11 -0.60 -31.82
CA LYS A 199 -62.71 -1.74 -32.65
C LYS A 199 -61.66 -1.37 -33.68
N VAL A 200 -60.66 -2.24 -33.85
CA VAL A 200 -59.76 -2.26 -35.02
C VAL A 200 -60.12 -3.48 -35.88
N PRO A 201 -60.33 -3.36 -37.20
CA PRO A 201 -60.67 -4.48 -38.06
C PRO A 201 -59.43 -5.27 -38.53
N GLU A 202 -59.67 -6.57 -38.66
CA GLU A 202 -59.04 -7.60 -39.48
C GLU A 202 -57.98 -7.21 -40.52
N GLY A 203 -56.92 -8.03 -40.53
CA GLY A 203 -56.08 -8.28 -41.69
C GLY A 203 -54.63 -7.96 -41.41
N TYR A 204 -53.83 -9.01 -41.16
CA TYR A 204 -52.46 -9.26 -41.61
C TYR A 204 -51.81 -10.27 -40.65
N GLU A 205 -51.96 -11.55 -40.98
CA GLU A 205 -51.20 -12.65 -40.38
C GLU A 205 -49.75 -12.60 -40.90
N LEU A 206 -48.79 -12.64 -39.97
CA LEU A 206 -47.39 -12.94 -40.24
C LEU A 206 -46.92 -14.05 -39.27
N PRO A 207 -46.01 -14.94 -39.72
CA PRO A 207 -45.89 -16.31 -39.24
C PRO A 207 -45.25 -16.46 -37.85
N SER A 208 -45.70 -17.49 -37.14
CA SER A 208 -45.24 -17.89 -35.80
C SER A 208 -43.80 -18.42 -35.79
N VAL A 209 -42.99 -17.92 -34.84
CA VAL A 209 -41.72 -18.52 -34.42
C VAL A 209 -41.73 -18.72 -32.89
N PRO A 210 -41.03 -19.76 -32.37
CA PRO A 210 -41.53 -20.57 -31.27
C PRO A 210 -41.36 -19.94 -29.89
N SER A 211 -42.37 -20.17 -29.04
CA SER A 211 -42.26 -20.01 -27.59
C SER A 211 -41.24 -21.01 -27.05
N THR A 212 -40.13 -20.51 -26.53
CA THR A 212 -39.31 -21.31 -25.61
C THR A 212 -39.71 -20.92 -24.20
N THR A 213 -40.45 -21.81 -23.55
CA THR A 213 -40.57 -21.82 -22.10
C THR A 213 -39.22 -22.27 -21.52
N PRO A 214 -38.58 -21.53 -20.61
CA PRO A 214 -37.50 -22.11 -19.83
C PRO A 214 -38.12 -23.12 -18.86
N VAL A 215 -37.77 -24.38 -19.11
CA VAL A 215 -37.97 -25.53 -18.24
C VAL A 215 -37.41 -25.22 -16.85
N SER A 216 -38.25 -25.36 -15.82
CA SER A 216 -37.78 -25.51 -14.45
C SER A 216 -36.99 -26.82 -14.32
N ALA A 217 -35.70 -26.69 -14.04
CA ALA A 217 -34.85 -27.75 -13.53
C ALA A 217 -34.35 -27.35 -12.13
N PRO A 218 -34.10 -28.33 -11.24
CA PRO A 218 -34.16 -28.14 -9.80
C PRO A 218 -32.98 -27.33 -9.27
N VAL A 219 -33.26 -26.48 -8.29
CA VAL A 219 -32.27 -25.80 -7.46
C VAL A 219 -31.47 -26.88 -6.72
N ALA A 220 -30.25 -27.15 -7.20
CA ALA A 220 -29.23 -27.76 -6.37
C ALA A 220 -28.93 -26.77 -5.25
N VAL A 221 -29.07 -27.23 -4.01
CA VAL A 221 -28.59 -26.52 -2.83
C VAL A 221 -27.07 -26.50 -2.95
N GLU A 222 -26.51 -25.40 -3.44
CA GLU A 222 -25.12 -25.08 -3.15
C GLU A 222 -25.05 -24.86 -1.64
N GLU A 223 -24.62 -25.90 -0.92
CA GLU A 223 -24.08 -25.71 0.40
C GLU A 223 -22.86 -24.79 0.24
N ASP A 224 -23.01 -23.54 0.70
CA ASP A 224 -21.97 -22.52 0.79
C ASP A 224 -20.58 -23.16 1.05
N GLU A 225 -19.71 -23.12 0.03
CA GLU A 225 -18.31 -23.53 0.17
C GLU A 225 -17.64 -22.79 1.35
N ASP A 226 -18.13 -21.59 1.64
CA ASP A 226 -17.75 -20.76 2.79
C ASP A 226 -18.06 -21.41 4.15
N ALA A 227 -19.17 -22.14 4.27
CA ALA A 227 -19.55 -22.82 5.51
C ALA A 227 -18.67 -24.06 5.78
N ARG A 228 -18.11 -24.65 4.72
CA ARG A 228 -17.19 -25.78 4.82
C ARG A 228 -15.80 -25.33 5.25
N ALA A 229 -15.32 -24.22 4.69
CA ALA A 229 -14.05 -23.60 5.07
C ALA A 229 -14.02 -23.16 6.56
N LEU A 230 -15.16 -22.72 7.10
CA LEU A 230 -15.31 -22.33 8.50
C LEU A 230 -15.15 -23.50 9.48
N ARG A 231 -15.69 -24.69 9.16
CA ARG A 231 -15.53 -25.88 10.02
C ARG A 231 -14.11 -26.43 9.99
N GLU A 232 -13.44 -26.36 8.85
CA GLU A 232 -12.08 -26.87 8.70
C GLU A 232 -11.07 -26.02 9.48
N LEU A 233 -11.30 -24.71 9.55
CA LEU A 233 -10.49 -23.78 10.34
C LEU A 233 -10.69 -24.00 11.86
N GLU A 234 -11.93 -24.22 12.32
CA GLU A 234 -12.21 -24.57 13.72
C GLU A 234 -11.58 -25.91 14.13
N ALA A 235 -11.58 -26.91 13.24
CA ALA A 235 -10.96 -28.21 13.51
C ALA A 235 -9.42 -28.10 13.61
N SER A 236 -8.80 -27.23 12.82
CA SER A 236 -7.34 -27.02 12.84
C SER A 236 -6.81 -26.28 14.08
N MET A 237 -7.69 -25.56 14.80
CA MET A 237 -7.32 -24.80 16.01
C MET A 237 -7.56 -25.58 17.32
N ALA A 238 -8.14 -26.78 17.23
CA ALA A 238 -8.50 -27.62 18.38
C ALA A 238 -7.57 -28.84 18.60
N MET A 239 -6.49 -28.97 17.80
CA MET A 239 -5.36 -29.87 18.07
C MET A 239 -4.12 -29.06 18.46
#